data_AF-A0A439IUP3-F1
#
_entry.id   AF-A0A439IUP3-F1
#
_cell.length_a   1.000
_cell.length_b   1.000
_cell.length_c   1.000
_cell.angle_alpha   90.00
_cell.angle_beta   90.00
_cell.angle_gamma   90.00
#
_symmetry.space_group_name_H-M   'P 1'
#
loop_
_entity.id
_entity.type
_entity.pdbx_description
1 polymer ?
#
loop_
_entity_poly.entity_id
_entity_poly.type
_entity_poly.pdbx_seq_one_letter_code
_entity_poly.pdbx_strand_id
1 'polypeptide(L)' 'MVNSLANRIGRLLDRRRSRLVLLEMTDDQLKDIGISRADAHREGLRPFWD' A
#
# COMPACT_ATOMS: atom_id res chain seq x y z
N MET A 1 -4.72 19.51 21.26
CA MET A 1 -3.70 19.51 20.19
C MET A 1 -3.17 18.09 19.98
N VAL A 2 -4.03 17.14 19.56
CA VAL A 2 -3.67 15.68 19.44
C VAL A 2 -3.91 15.14 18.01
N ASN A 3 -4.56 15.94 17.14
CA ASN A 3 -5.09 15.47 15.86
C ASN A 3 -4.03 15.26 14.76
N SER A 4 -2.83 15.85 14.86
CA SER A 4 -1.84 15.77 13.78
C SER A 4 -1.14 14.41 13.73
N LEU A 5 -0.81 13.83 14.90
CA LEU A 5 -0.17 12.52 14.99
C LEU A 5 -1.15 11.40 14.64
N ALA A 6 -2.38 11.46 15.17
CA ALA A 6 -3.43 10.49 14.87
C ALA A 6 -3.77 10.46 13.36
N ASN A 7 -3.89 11.62 12.72
CA ASN A 7 -4.12 11.70 11.28
C ASN A 7 -2.91 11.20 10.46
N ARG A 8 -1.68 11.41 10.93
CA ARG A 8 -0.48 10.84 10.28
C ARG A 8 -0.44 9.32 10.41
N ILE A 9 -0.76 8.77 11.59
CA ILE A 9 -0.84 7.32 11.83
C ILE A 9 -1.95 6.70 11.00
N GLY A 10 -3.13 7.32 10.93
CA GLY A 10 -4.24 6.84 10.09
C GLY A 10 -3.84 6.76 8.61
N ARG A 11 -3.22 7.80 8.06
CA ARG A 11 -2.73 7.79 6.67
C ARG A 11 -1.65 6.74 6.40
N LEU A 12 -0.76 6.50 7.37
CA LEU A 12 0.25 5.44 7.26
C LEU A 12 -0.37 4.04 7.30
N LEU A 13 -1.39 3.83 8.15
CA LEU A 13 -2.13 2.58 8.23
C LEU A 13 -2.96 2.31 6.96
N ASP A 14 -3.60 3.33 6.39
CA ASP A 14 -4.32 3.20 5.12
C ASP A 14 -3.37 2.85 3.97
N ARG A 15 -2.22 3.53 3.88
CA ARG A 15 -1.19 3.16 2.90
C ARG A 15 -0.69 1.72 3.09
N ARG A 16 -0.50 1.28 4.34
CA ARG A 16 -0.08 -0.10 4.63
C ARG A 16 -1.16 -1.11 4.24
N ARG A 17 -2.43 -0.82 4.52
CA ARG A 17 -3.57 -1.65 4.08
C ARG A 17 -3.64 -1.73 2.56
N SER A 18 -3.53 -0.61 1.85
CA SER A 18 -3.51 -0.60 0.37
C SER A 18 -2.37 -1.45 -0.19
N ARG A 19 -1.18 -1.42 0.44
CA ARG A 19 -0.06 -2.29 0.04
C ARG A 19 -0.29 -3.78 0.32
N LEU A 20 -0.94 -4.12 1.43
CA LEU A 20 -1.29 -5.51 1.71
C LEU A 20 -2.37 -6.03 0.74
N VAL A 21 -3.35 -5.20 0.40
CA VAL A 21 -4.35 -5.53 -0.63
C VAL A 21 -3.70 -5.80 -1.98
N LEU A 22 -2.69 -5.02 -2.37
CA LEU A 22 -1.93 -5.29 -3.61
C LEU A 22 -1.18 -6.64 -3.58
N LEU A 23 -0.77 -7.11 -2.40
CA LEU A 23 -0.13 -8.43 -2.24
C LEU A 23 -1.16 -9.58 -2.23
N GLU A 24 -2.38 -9.31 -1.77
CA GLU A 24 -3.50 -10.26 -1.75
C GLU A 24 -4.28 -10.33 -3.08
N MET A 25 -4.13 -9.32 -3.94
CA MET A 25 -4.74 -9.28 -5.27
C MET A 25 -4.21 -10.37 -6.19
N THR A 26 -5.08 -10.91 -7.05
CA THR A 26 -4.70 -11.87 -8.11
C THR A 26 -4.02 -11.17 -9.29
N ASP A 27 -3.31 -11.92 -10.14
CA ASP A 27 -2.64 -11.36 -11.32
C ASP A 27 -3.58 -10.64 -12.28
N ASP A 28 -4.81 -11.12 -12.40
CA ASP A 28 -5.83 -10.51 -13.25
C ASP A 28 -6.30 -9.16 -12.67
N GLN A 29 -6.45 -9.06 -11.35
CA GLN A 29 -6.81 -7.81 -10.68
C GLN A 29 -5.69 -6.77 -10.78
N LEU A 30 -4.43 -7.21 -10.73
CA LEU A 30 -3.28 -6.34 -10.94
C LEU A 30 -3.21 -5.85 -12.40
N LYS A 31 -3.55 -6.71 -13.36
CA LYS A 31 -3.68 -6.32 -14.78
C LYS A 31 -4.77 -5.28 -15.01
N ASP A 32 -5.91 -5.40 -14.36
CA ASP A 32 -7.03 -4.45 -14.49
C ASP A 32 -6.64 -3.02 -14.08
N ILE A 33 -5.75 -2.88 -13.10
CA ILE A 33 -5.21 -1.58 -12.66
C ILE A 33 -3.87 -1.22 -13.34
N GLY A 34 -3.41 -2.06 -14.29
CA GLY A 34 -2.21 -1.81 -15.11
C GLY A 34 -0.88 -1.99 -14.38
N ILE A 35 -0.85 -2.75 -13.29
CA ILE A 35 0.35 -2.95 -12.46
C ILE A 35 0.81 -4.40 -12.59
N SER A 36 2.12 -4.65 -12.71
CA SER A 36 2.64 -6.03 -12.72
C SER A 36 2.81 -6.57 -11.30
N ARG A 37 2.78 -7.90 -11.10
CA ARG A 37 3.06 -8.51 -9.79
C ARG A 37 4.44 -8.13 -9.24
N ALA A 38 5.43 -7.99 -10.11
CA ALA A 38 6.76 -7.53 -9.72
C ALA A 38 6.74 -6.08 -9.18
N ASP A 39 5.96 -5.19 -9.81
CA ASP A 39 5.77 -3.82 -9.32
C ASP A 39 5.01 -3.79 -8.01
N ALA A 40 3.93 -4.57 -7.88
CA ALA A 40 3.17 -4.69 -6.63
C ALA A 40 4.04 -5.21 -5.46
N HIS A 41 4.89 -6.21 -5.71
CA HIS A 41 5.87 -6.68 -4.73
C HIS A 41 6.91 -5.62 -4.38
N ARG A 42 7.44 -4.89 -5.39
CA ARG A 42 8.41 -3.81 -5.17
C ARG A 42 7.81 -2.68 -4.33
N GLU A 43 6.57 -2.30 -4.59
CA GLU A 43 5.82 -1.30 -3.82
C GLU A 43 5.52 -1.78 -2.39
N GLY A 44 5.15 -3.06 -2.24
CA GLY A 44 4.86 -3.68 -0.95
C GLY A 44 6.09 -3.84 -0.05
N LEU A 45 7.25 -4.14 -0.65
CA LEU A 45 8.55 -4.25 0.03
C LEU A 45 9.22 -2.89 0.27
N ARG A 46 8.68 -1.81 -0.30
CA ARG A 46 9.24 -0.47 -0.15
C ARG A 46 9.12 -0.02 1.31
N PRO A 47 10.20 0.47 1.93
CA PRO A 47 10.17 0.86 3.32
C PRO A 47 9.10 1.92 3.58
N PHE A 48 8.43 1.85 4.73
CA PHE A 48 7.34 2.80 5.05
C PHE A 48 7.86 4.21 5.39
N TRP A 49 9.17 4.41 5.46
CA TRP A 49 9.86 5.63 5.89
C TRP A 49 10.50 6.45 4.75
N ASP A 50 10.16 6.15 3.49
CA ASP A 50 10.36 7.09 2.37
C ASP A 50 9.37 8.27 2.43
#